data_AF-A0A1A8NNN5-F1
#
_entry.id   AF-A0A1A8NNN5-F1
#
_cell.length_a   1.000
_cell.length_b   1.000
_cell.length_c   1.000
_cell.angle_alpha   90.00
_cell.angle_beta   90.00
_cell.angle_gamma   90.00
#
_symmetry.space_group_name_H-M   'P 1'
#
loop_
_entity.id
_entity.type
_entity.pdbx_description
1 polymer ?
#
loop_
_entity_poly.entity_id
_entity_poly.type
_entity_poly.pdbx_seq_one_letter_code
_entity_poly.pdbx_strand_id
1 'polypeptide(L)'
;QELYASPFWSVHGKRVRRKLEVCPDDTYVHEGNTCCECAAGQRLEQHCNATHLVTCELCEYGTFNEHPNHLDHCSPCTSCNQPNANLEEEDACTPGRDAKCRCK
;
A
#
# COMPACT_ATOMS: atom_id res chain seq x y z
N GLN A 1 -13.87 61.25 0.01
CA GLN A 1 -12.50 61.74 -0.22
C GLN A 1 -11.75 61.46 1.06
N GLU A 2 -10.95 60.40 1.17
CA GLU A 2 -9.63 60.24 0.55
C GLU A 2 -9.34 58.78 0.14
N LEU A 3 -8.64 58.62 -0.97
CA LEU A 3 -8.21 57.36 -1.61
C LEU A 3 -6.79 56.94 -1.12
N TYR A 4 -6.41 55.70 -1.47
CA TYR A 4 -5.06 55.09 -1.56
C TYR A 4 -4.28 54.69 -0.27
N ALA A 5 -4.14 53.37 -0.09
CA ALA A 5 -2.90 52.73 0.38
C ALA A 5 -2.90 51.26 -0.07
N SER A 6 -1.99 50.93 -0.99
CA SER A 6 -1.82 49.61 -1.62
C SER A 6 -0.88 48.70 -0.78
N PRO A 7 -0.31 47.60 -1.32
CA PRO A 7 -0.63 46.23 -0.92
C PRO A 7 0.61 45.51 -0.36
N PHE A 8 0.68 45.22 0.94
CA PHE A 8 1.79 44.44 1.48
C PHE A 8 1.34 43.20 2.23
N TRP A 9 1.36 42.11 1.45
CA TRP A 9 1.68 40.74 1.81
C TRP A 9 2.42 40.57 3.15
N SER A 10 1.87 39.72 4.01
CA SER A 10 2.47 38.42 4.33
C SER A 10 1.62 37.74 5.41
N VAL A 11 0.60 37.00 4.98
CA VAL A 11 0.12 35.90 5.81
C VAL A 11 1.32 34.97 5.95
N HIS A 12 1.93 34.93 7.14
CA HIS A 12 2.89 33.91 7.48
C HIS A 12 2.16 32.57 7.39
N GLY A 13 2.16 32.00 6.18
CA GLY A 13 1.81 30.63 5.93
C GLY A 13 2.76 29.81 6.76
N LYS A 14 2.31 29.42 7.96
CA LYS A 14 2.95 28.34 8.68
C LYS A 14 2.95 27.20 7.67
N ARG A 15 4.14 26.85 7.17
CA ARG A 15 4.32 25.58 6.48
C ARG A 15 3.95 24.54 7.53
N VAL A 16 2.68 24.15 7.53
CA VAL A 16 2.28 22.88 8.10
C VAL A 16 3.04 21.91 7.21
N ARG A 17 4.24 21.52 7.64
CA ARG A 17 4.77 20.24 7.22
C ARG A 17 3.63 19.31 7.60
N ARG A 18 2.82 18.88 6.63
CA ARG A 18 1.98 17.69 6.81
C ARG A 18 2.93 16.74 7.48
N LYS A 19 2.64 16.40 8.75
CA LYS A 19 3.36 15.37 9.47
C LYS A 19 3.50 14.27 8.43
N LEU A 20 4.73 14.02 7.96
CA LEU A 20 4.98 12.86 7.12
C LEU A 20 4.44 11.75 8.02
N GLU A 21 3.25 11.25 7.70
CA GLU A 21 2.73 10.08 8.37
C GLU A 21 3.82 9.07 8.12
N VAL A 22 4.58 8.80 9.17
CA VAL A 22 5.65 7.82 9.12
C VAL A 22 4.95 6.58 8.65
N CYS A 23 5.28 6.14 7.44
CA CYS A 23 4.65 4.98 6.86
C CYS A 23 4.83 3.83 7.86
N PRO A 24 3.75 3.15 8.25
CA PRO A 24 3.81 2.13 9.30
C PRO A 24 4.72 0.97 8.89
N ASP A 25 4.82 0.73 7.58
CA ASP A 25 5.67 -0.29 6.97
C ASP A 25 6.89 0.36 6.28
N ASP A 26 6.97 0.32 4.93
CA ASP A 26 8.07 0.89 4.15
C ASP A 26 7.60 1.98 3.17
N THR A 27 8.52 2.56 2.41
CA THR A 27 8.28 3.63 1.44
C THR A 27 8.90 3.34 0.08
N TYR A 28 8.25 3.82 -0.98
CA TYR A 28 8.75 3.75 -2.35
C TYR A 28 8.65 5.11 -3.04
N VAL A 29 9.41 5.31 -4.13
CA VAL A 29 9.39 6.57 -4.90
C VAL A 29 8.52 6.41 -6.14
N HIS A 30 7.53 7.27 -6.30
CA HIS A 30 6.70 7.37 -7.50
C HIS A 30 6.62 8.81 -7.99
N GLU A 31 7.04 9.05 -9.24
CA GLU A 31 7.05 10.38 -9.88
C GLU A 31 7.71 11.49 -9.02
N GLY A 32 8.78 11.15 -8.31
CA GLY A 32 9.50 12.08 -7.44
C GLY A 32 8.84 12.33 -6.07
N ASN A 33 7.74 11.65 -5.77
CA ASN A 33 7.08 11.66 -4.46
C ASN A 33 7.45 10.40 -3.67
N THR A 34 7.63 10.54 -2.36
CA THR A 34 7.79 9.40 -1.44
C THR A 34 6.41 8.92 -0.99
N CYS A 35 6.05 7.69 -1.38
CA CYS A 35 4.79 7.03 -1.07
C CYS A 35 5.00 5.95 0.00
N CYS A 36 3.96 5.66 0.79
CA CYS A 36 3.96 4.49 1.67
C CYS A 36 3.64 3.23 0.87
N GLU A 37 4.28 2.12 1.20
CA GLU A 37 3.83 0.81 0.71
C GLU A 37 2.49 0.41 1.33
N CYS A 38 1.78 -0.45 0.61
CA CYS A 38 0.59 -1.12 1.12
C CYS A 38 1.00 -2.26 2.05
N ALA A 39 0.24 -2.50 3.10
CA ALA A 39 0.56 -3.51 4.10
C ALA A 39 0.49 -4.93 3.53
N ALA A 40 1.01 -5.91 4.27
CA ALA A 40 0.82 -7.31 3.95
C ALA A 40 -0.68 -7.64 3.78
N GLY A 41 -0.98 -8.39 2.72
CA GLY A 41 -2.32 -8.71 2.26
C GLY A 41 -3.08 -7.62 1.56
N GLN A 42 -2.40 -6.55 1.16
CA GLN A 42 -2.96 -5.52 0.30
C GLN A 42 -2.19 -5.41 -1.02
N ARG A 43 -2.89 -4.88 -2.03
CA ARG A 43 -2.34 -4.38 -3.29
C ARG A 43 -2.53 -2.88 -3.39
N LEU A 44 -1.70 -2.25 -4.20
CA LEU A 44 -1.83 -0.87 -4.60
C LEU A 44 -3.03 -0.70 -5.54
N GLU A 45 -3.98 0.15 -5.15
CA GLU A 45 -5.06 0.59 -6.04
C GLU A 45 -4.66 1.88 -6.77
N GLN A 46 -4.07 2.84 -6.03
CA GLN A 46 -3.66 4.13 -6.58
C GLN A 46 -2.37 4.62 -5.93
N HIS A 47 -1.42 5.06 -6.76
CA HIS A 47 -0.19 5.68 -6.30
C HIS A 47 -0.45 7.00 -5.56
N CYS A 48 0.45 7.33 -4.62
CA CYS A 48 0.46 8.67 -4.04
C CYS A 48 0.99 9.70 -5.05
N ASN A 49 0.64 10.97 -4.82
CA ASN A 49 1.22 12.09 -5.54
C ASN A 49 1.39 13.28 -4.59
N ALA A 50 1.65 14.47 -5.13
CA ALA A 50 1.88 15.68 -4.32
C ALA A 50 0.70 16.06 -3.40
N THR A 51 -0.53 15.63 -3.73
CA THR A 51 -1.75 16.01 -3.00
C THR A 51 -2.45 14.84 -2.32
N HIS A 52 -2.37 13.63 -2.90
CA HIS A 52 -3.07 12.41 -2.49
C HIS A 52 -2.11 11.38 -1.89
N LEU A 53 -2.58 10.67 -0.86
CA LEU A 53 -1.88 9.53 -0.29
C LEU A 53 -2.07 8.28 -1.16
N VAL A 54 -1.26 7.27 -0.88
CA VAL A 54 -1.43 5.94 -1.47
C VAL A 54 -2.81 5.37 -1.12
N THR A 55 -3.43 4.67 -2.05
CA THR A 55 -4.67 3.92 -1.80
C THR A 55 -4.39 2.43 -2.00
N CYS A 56 -4.77 1.64 -1.00
CA CYS A 56 -4.50 0.20 -0.96
C CYS A 56 -5.80 -0.57 -0.77
N GLU A 57 -5.90 -1.73 -1.42
CA GLU A 57 -7.05 -2.62 -1.37
C GLU A 57 -6.63 -4.00 -0.85
N LEU A 58 -7.52 -4.70 -0.13
CA LEU A 58 -7.26 -6.07 0.34
C LEU A 58 -7.15 -7.03 -0.86
N CYS A 59 -6.24 -8.00 -0.76
CA CYS A 59 -6.17 -9.08 -1.73
C CYS A 59 -7.48 -9.87 -1.81
N GLU A 60 -7.86 -10.23 -3.03
CA GLU A 60 -9.03 -11.05 -3.31
C GLU A 60 -8.81 -12.50 -2.85
N TYR A 61 -9.90 -13.23 -2.66
CA TYR A 61 -9.84 -14.64 -2.23
C TYR A 61 -9.01 -15.48 -3.20
N GLY A 62 -8.11 -16.29 -2.66
CA GLY A 62 -7.17 -17.12 -3.44
C GLY A 62 -5.91 -16.37 -3.89
N THR A 63 -5.72 -15.13 -3.43
CA THR A 63 -4.49 -14.36 -3.65
C THR A 63 -3.94 -13.82 -2.34
N PHE A 64 -2.64 -13.54 -2.32
CA PHE A 64 -1.94 -13.04 -1.15
C PHE A 64 -0.77 -12.13 -1.52
N ASN A 65 -0.34 -11.30 -0.58
CA ASN A 65 0.96 -10.64 -0.58
C ASN A 65 1.52 -10.72 0.86
N GLU A 66 2.64 -11.41 1.07
CA GLU A 66 3.16 -11.69 2.42
C GLU A 66 3.89 -10.50 3.07
N HIS A 67 4.30 -9.53 2.26
CA HIS A 67 5.09 -8.38 2.69
C HIS A 67 4.44 -7.07 2.27
N PRO A 68 4.80 -5.96 2.95
CA PRO A 68 4.53 -4.63 2.42
C PRO A 68 5.03 -4.50 0.99
N ASN A 69 4.23 -3.86 0.14
CA ASN A 69 4.50 -3.81 -1.28
C ASN A 69 3.82 -2.61 -1.96
N HIS A 70 4.24 -2.35 -3.20
CA HIS A 70 3.64 -1.34 -4.09
C HIS A 70 3.15 -1.99 -5.41
N LEU A 71 2.75 -3.27 -5.35
CA LEU A 71 2.25 -4.03 -6.50
C LEU A 71 0.77 -3.73 -6.73
N ASP A 72 0.38 -3.57 -7.98
CA ASP A 72 -1.02 -3.40 -8.40
C ASP A 72 -1.82 -4.72 -8.41
N HIS A 73 -1.20 -5.82 -7.98
CA HIS A 73 -1.78 -7.15 -7.96
C HIS A 73 -1.34 -7.94 -6.72
N CYS A 74 -2.09 -9.01 -6.44
CA CYS A 74 -1.74 -9.99 -5.43
C CYS A 74 -1.29 -11.29 -6.10
N SER A 75 -0.39 -12.01 -5.45
CA SER A 75 0.13 -13.29 -5.94
C SER A 75 -0.90 -14.40 -5.75
N PRO A 76 -1.06 -15.35 -6.69
CA PRO A 76 -1.97 -16.47 -6.52
C PRO A 76 -1.48 -17.40 -5.41
N CYS A 77 -2.39 -17.89 -4.58
CA CYS A 77 -2.06 -18.85 -3.54
C CYS A 77 -1.68 -20.23 -4.11
N THR A 78 -0.76 -20.90 -3.42
CA THR A 78 -0.36 -22.27 -3.68
C THR A 78 -1.52 -23.23 -3.46
N SER A 79 -1.72 -24.19 -4.37
CA SER A 79 -2.76 -25.22 -4.25
C SER A 79 -2.17 -26.55 -3.80
N CYS A 80 -2.59 -27.03 -2.63
CA CYS A 80 -2.16 -28.33 -2.07
C CYS A 80 -2.99 -29.52 -2.58
N ASN A 81 -4.05 -29.28 -3.35
CA ASN A 81 -4.99 -30.32 -3.81
C ASN A 81 -4.58 -30.95 -5.16
N GLN A 82 -3.29 -30.96 -5.47
CA GLN A 82 -2.78 -31.52 -6.72
C GLN A 82 -2.95 -33.05 -6.71
N PRO A 83 -3.66 -33.66 -7.70
CA PRO A 83 -4.07 -35.06 -7.66
C PRO A 83 -2.95 -36.08 -7.47
N ASN A 84 -1.73 -35.75 -7.91
CA ASN A 84 -0.59 -36.67 -7.95
C ASN A 84 0.53 -36.29 -6.96
N ALA A 85 0.34 -35.27 -6.12
CA ALA A 85 1.42 -34.73 -5.28
C ALA A 85 1.45 -35.33 -3.87
N ASN A 86 0.42 -36.08 -3.44
CA ASN A 86 0.23 -36.54 -2.05
C ASN A 86 0.40 -35.40 -1.02
N LEU A 87 -0.11 -34.22 -1.35
CA LEU A 87 -0.06 -33.05 -0.47
C LEU A 87 -1.40 -32.83 0.23
N GLU A 88 -1.34 -32.23 1.41
CA GLU A 88 -2.47 -31.63 2.11
C GLU A 88 -2.12 -30.25 2.63
N GLU A 89 -3.14 -29.43 2.87
CA GLU A 89 -2.97 -28.09 3.42
C GLU A 89 -2.56 -28.19 4.90
N GLU A 90 -1.39 -27.64 5.21
CA GLU A 90 -0.91 -27.43 6.58
C GLU A 90 -1.39 -26.08 7.11
N ASP A 91 -1.19 -25.02 6.31
CA ASP A 91 -1.65 -23.66 6.60
C ASP A 91 -2.54 -23.15 5.46
N ALA A 92 -3.69 -22.57 5.83
CA ALA A 92 -4.59 -21.95 4.88
C ALA A 92 -4.06 -20.62 4.33
N CYS A 93 -4.26 -20.44 3.02
CA CYS A 93 -4.07 -19.16 2.32
C CYS A 93 -4.94 -18.07 2.95
N THR A 94 -4.34 -16.91 3.18
CA THR A 94 -5.04 -15.68 3.60
C THR A 94 -4.51 -14.52 2.78
N PRO A 95 -5.17 -13.35 2.74
CA PRO A 95 -4.63 -12.19 2.05
C PRO A 95 -3.16 -11.90 2.41
N GLY A 96 -2.77 -12.05 3.67
CA GLY A 96 -1.39 -11.79 4.12
C GLY A 96 -0.42 -12.96 4.10
N ARG A 97 -0.80 -14.17 3.63
CA ARG A 97 0.09 -15.34 3.64
C ARG A 97 -0.29 -16.39 2.60
N ASP A 98 0.71 -17.04 2.02
CA ASP A 98 0.48 -18.18 1.14
C ASP A 98 -0.08 -19.39 1.91
N ALA A 99 -0.73 -20.30 1.21
CA ALA A 99 -0.97 -21.64 1.72
C ALA A 99 0.35 -22.41 1.84
N LYS A 100 0.47 -23.21 2.90
CA LYS A 100 1.58 -24.18 3.02
C LYS A 100 1.06 -25.59 2.87
N CYS A 101 1.77 -26.37 2.08
CA CYS A 101 1.47 -27.77 1.85
C CYS A 101 2.45 -28.66 2.60
N ARG A 102 1.95 -29.75 3.14
CA ARG A 102 2.76 -30.84 3.68
C ARG A 102 2.46 -32.15 2.97
N CYS A 103 3.41 -33.09 3.03
CA CYS A 103 3.15 -34.46 2.59
C CYS A 103 2.12 -35.12 3.50
N LYS A 104 1.21 -35.88 2.89
CA LYS A 104 0.35 -36.84 3.57
C LYS A 104 1.13 -38.03 4.10
#